data_AF-A0A962W8A8-F1
#
_entry.id   AF-A0A962W8A8-F1
#
_cell.length_a   1.000
_cell.length_b   1.000
_cell.length_c   1.000
_cell.angle_alpha   90.00
_cell.angle_beta   90.00
_cell.angle_gamma   90.00
#
_symmetry.space_group_name_H-M   'P 1'
#
loop_
_entity.id
_entity.type
_entity.pdbx_description
1 polymer ?
#
loop_
_entity_poly.entity_id
_entity_poly.type
_entity_poly.pdbx_seq_one_letter_code
_entity_poly.pdbx_strand_id
1 'polypeptide(L)' 'MAHFIYEYSANLPAAELDLPGLMAKMHEAAAASGVFPLAGLRSRAIRCEEFRVGDGNPD' A
#
# COMPACT_ATOMS: atom_id res chain seq x y z
N MET A 1 -4.30 -8.71 15.11
CA MET A 1 -3.35 -8.86 13.99
C MET A 1 -3.61 -7.70 13.04
N ALA A 2 -2.61 -6.87 12.74
CA ALA A 2 -2.82 -5.68 11.92
C ALA A 2 -2.54 -6.03 10.45
N HIS A 3 -3.50 -5.71 9.58
CA HIS A 3 -3.40 -5.92 8.14
C HIS A 3 -3.44 -4.58 7.43
N PHE A 4 -2.35 -4.23 6.75
CA PHE A 4 -2.28 -3.08 5.86
C PHE A 4 -2.53 -3.54 4.43
N ILE A 5 -3.55 -2.99 3.79
CA ILE A 5 -3.95 -3.34 2.42
C ILE A 5 -3.82 -2.07 1.59
N TYR A 6 -3.06 -2.16 0.50
CA TYR A 6 -2.84 -1.05 -0.43
C TYR A 6 -3.55 -1.37 -1.73
N GLU A 7 -4.59 -0.61 -2.05
CA GLU A 7 -5.29 -0.70 -3.33
C GLU A 7 -4.80 0.45 -4.21
N TYR A 8 -4.48 0.14 -5.47
CA TYR A 8 -3.98 1.14 -6.40
C TYR A 8 -4.40 0.83 -7.83
N SER A 9 -4.64 1.87 -8.62
CA SER A 9 -5.01 1.74 -10.03
C SER A 9 -3.83 1.29 -10.89
N ALA A 10 -4.14 0.50 -11.92
CA ALA A 10 -3.14 -0.07 -12.81
C ALA A 10 -2.36 0.97 -13.64
N ASN A 11 -2.83 2.22 -13.76
CA ASN A 11 -2.10 3.28 -14.46
C ASN A 11 -0.86 3.82 -13.72
N LEU A 12 -0.65 3.49 -12.45
CA LEU A 12 0.55 3.92 -11.74
C LEU A 12 1.81 3.24 -12.33
N PRO A 13 2.85 4.01 -12.73
CA PRO A 13 4.08 3.45 -13.27
C PRO A 13 4.81 2.58 -12.25
N ALA A 14 5.15 1.33 -12.64
CA ALA A 14 5.85 0.41 -11.76
C ALA A 14 7.23 0.93 -11.32
N ALA A 15 7.90 1.74 -12.14
CA ALA A 15 9.19 2.34 -11.82
C ALA A 15 9.12 3.38 -10.69
N GLU A 16 7.95 4.02 -10.51
CA GLU A 16 7.72 5.03 -9.47
C GLU A 16 7.07 4.41 -8.21
N LEU A 17 6.59 3.17 -8.33
CA LEU A 17 5.81 2.50 -7.31
C LEU A 17 6.68 1.58 -6.44
N ASP A 18 7.34 2.16 -5.42
CA ASP A 18 8.08 1.40 -4.39
C ASP A 18 7.16 0.84 -3.29
N LEU A 19 6.28 -0.11 -3.67
CA LEU A 19 5.43 -0.81 -2.71
C LEU A 19 6.23 -1.54 -1.61
N PRO A 20 7.33 -2.26 -1.91
CA PRO A 20 8.13 -2.90 -0.87
C PRO A 20 8.66 -1.90 0.17
N GLY A 21 9.21 -0.77 -0.27
CA GLY A 21 9.72 0.26 0.63
C GLY A 21 8.61 0.96 1.41
N LEU A 22 7.44 1.20 0.80
CA LEU A 22 6.25 1.70 1.51
C LEU A 22 5.80 0.74 2.61
N MET A 23 5.74 -0.56 2.31
CA MET A 23 5.32 -1.60 3.26
C MET A 23 6.31 -1.71 4.44
N ALA A 24 7.61 -1.64 4.18
CA ALA A 24 8.64 -1.62 5.21
C ALA A 24 8.48 -0.43 6.16
N LYS A 25 8.35 0.79 5.61
CA LYS A 25 8.14 2.02 6.40
C LYS A 25 6.86 1.96 7.24
N MET A 26 5.79 1.40 6.69
CA MET A 26 4.55 1.20 7.44
C MET A 26 4.70 0.19 8.57
N HIS A 27 5.46 -0.89 8.38
CA HIS A 27 5.76 -1.84 9.47
C HIS A 27 6.59 -1.20 10.57
N GLU A 28 7.61 -0.43 10.21
CA GLU A 28 8.44 0.32 11.15
C GLU A 28 7.60 1.31 11.97
N ALA A 29 6.78 2.12 11.31
CA ALA A 29 5.91 3.10 11.98
C ALA A 29 4.88 2.41 12.88
N ALA A 30 4.26 1.32 12.41
CA ALA A 30 3.29 0.56 13.20
C ALA A 30 3.93 -0.10 14.43
N ALA A 31 5.12 -0.67 14.30
CA ALA A 31 5.86 -1.23 15.43
C ALA A 31 6.27 -0.14 16.43
N ALA A 32 6.77 1.00 15.93
CA ALA A 32 7.19 2.13 16.76
C ALA A 32 6.02 2.75 17.57
N SER A 33 4.77 2.59 17.11
CA SER A 33 3.60 3.05 17.86
C SER A 33 3.39 2.34 19.19
N GLY A 34 3.98 1.15 19.39
CA GLY A 34 3.75 0.29 20.56
C GLY A 34 2.37 -0.38 20.62
N VAL A 35 1.47 -0.07 19.67
CA VAL A 35 0.11 -0.62 19.62
C VAL A 35 0.09 -2.01 18.99
N PHE A 36 0.95 -2.24 17.99
CA PHE A 36 0.93 -3.47 17.20
C PHE A 36 2.21 -4.30 17.38
N PRO A 37 2.10 -5.58 17.74
CA PRO A 37 3.26 -6.47 17.80
C PRO A 37 3.78 -6.74 16.38
N LEU A 38 5.10 -6.59 16.18
CA LEU A 38 5.77 -6.75 14.89
C LEU A 38 5.44 -8.10 14.22
N ALA A 39 5.46 -9.20 14.97
CA ALA A 39 5.18 -10.54 14.46
C ALA A 39 3.77 -10.68 13.84
N GLY A 40 2.83 -9.81 14.25
CA GLY A 40 1.46 -9.77 13.79
C GLY A 40 1.17 -8.79 12.67
N LEU A 41 2.20 -8.10 12.11
CA LEU A 41 2.02 -7.18 10.99
C LEU A 41 1.99 -7.93 9.67
N ARG A 42 1.04 -7.58 8.80
CA ARG A 42 0.89 -8.14 7.45
C ARG A 42 0.60 -7.01 6.49
N SER A 43 1.28 -7.01 5.36
CA SER A 43 1.04 -6.06 4.26
C SER A 43 0.81 -6.80 2.96
N ARG A 44 -0.09 -6.26 2.13
CA ARG A 44 -0.32 -6.74 0.76
C ARG A 44 -0.84 -5.62 -0.12
N ALA A 45 -0.51 -5.65 -1.39
CA ALA A 45 -1.06 -4.73 -2.37
C ALA A 45 -2.02 -5.45 -3.31
N ILE A 46 -3.02 -4.74 -3.79
CA ILE A 46 -4.01 -5.19 -4.76
C ILE A 46 -3.98 -4.17 -5.90
N ARG A 47 -3.65 -4.65 -7.09
CA ARG A 47 -3.64 -3.86 -8.32
C ARG A 47 -5.03 -3.90 -8.94
N CYS A 48 -5.65 -2.75 -9.11
CA CYS A 48 -6.98 -2.61 -9.69
C CYS A 48 -6.86 -2.36 -11.19
N GLU A 49 -7.11 -3.40 -11.98
CA GLU A 49 -7.08 -3.34 -13.45
C GLU A 49 -8.26 -2.52 -14.00
N GLU A 50 -9.42 -2.64 -13.37
CA GLU A 50 -10.58 -1.79 -13.63
C GLU A 50 -10.60 -0.64 -12.63
N PHE A 51 -10.45 0.58 -13.11
CA PHE A 51 -10.45 1.77 -12.27
C PHE A 51 -11.00 2.98 -13.03
N ARG A 52 -11.47 3.97 -12.29
CA ARG A 52 -11.83 5.30 -12.79
C ARG A 52 -11.45 6.33 -11.74
N VAL A 53 -10.66 7.32 -12.12
CA VAL A 53 -10.21 8.40 -11.23
C VAL A 53 -10.85 9.70 -11.70
N GLY A 54 -11.44 10.47 -10.78
CA GLY A 54 -12.04 11.76 -11.11
C GLY A 54 -13.13 11.68 -12.18
N ASP A 55 -13.07 12.60 -13.15
CA ASP A 55 -13.97 12.66 -14.31
C ASP A 55 -13.66 11.59 -15.37
N GLY A 56 -12.52 10.92 -15.27
CA GLY A 56 -12.01 9.95 -16.24
C GLY A 56 -10.99 10.55 -17.22
N ASN A 57 -10.50 11.77 -16.98
CA ASN A 57 -9.37 12.31 -17.70
C ASN A 57 -8.09 11.50 -17.36
N PRO A 58 -7.35 10.99 -18.37
CA PRO A 58 -6.07 10.31 -18.15
C PRO A 58 -4.91 11.27 -17.77
N ASP A 59 -5.10 12.57 -17.96
CA ASP A 59 -4.16 13.64 -17.60
C ASP A 59 -4.56 14.36 -16.29
#